data_AF-A0A0P1E3F3-F1
#
_entry.id   AF-A0A0P1E3F3-F1
#
_cell.length_a   1.000
_cell.length_b   1.000
_cell.length_c   1.000
_cell.angle_alpha   90.00
_cell.angle_beta   90.00
_cell.angle_gamma   90.00
#
_symmetry.space_group_name_H-M   'P 1'
#
loop_
_entity.id
_entity.type
_entity.pdbx_description
1 polymer ?
#
loop_
_entity_poly.entity_id
_entity_poly.type
_entity_poly.pdbx_seq_one_letter_code
_entity_poly.pdbx_strand_id
1 'polypeptide(L)'
;MQASDLLVEIEAISVNPADAKRRIRTAAEQDHSEPFTLGYDAVGIVCDLGAEFSGFSKGDRVWYAGDVNRPGSHAALQAVDHRIAALAPSSVSLQAAVSLPLVSLTAWEMLFDLLQVPTNETPSSLLVVGGVGSITLQLACKLTGLHLIATASRLETAEWCRKWVPIRRLNTTI
;
A
#
# COMPACT_ATOMS: atom_id res chain seq x y z
N MET A 1 5.60 -9.73 21.49
CA MET A 1 5.76 -8.29 21.18
C MET A 1 7.16 -7.89 21.60
N GLN A 2 7.92 -7.28 20.69
CA GLN A 2 9.28 -6.77 20.93
C GLN A 2 9.24 -5.36 21.55
N ALA A 3 10.38 -4.86 22.02
CA ALA A 3 10.49 -3.52 22.59
C ALA A 3 10.15 -2.40 21.60
N SER A 4 10.31 -2.66 20.29
CA SER A 4 9.97 -1.77 19.16
C SER A 4 8.64 -2.11 18.48
N ASP A 5 7.74 -2.86 19.12
CA ASP A 5 6.42 -3.18 18.58
C ASP A 5 5.25 -2.36 19.17
N LEU A 6 4.31 -1.97 18.31
CA LEU A 6 2.94 -1.61 18.66
C LEU A 6 2.11 -2.90 18.72
N LEU A 7 1.26 -3.05 19.73
CA LEU A 7 0.15 -4.00 19.67
C LEU A 7 -1.08 -3.30 19.12
N VAL A 8 -1.58 -3.79 17.99
CA VAL A 8 -2.68 -3.18 17.26
C VAL A 8 -3.88 -4.11 17.25
N GLU A 9 -5.03 -3.60 17.68
CA GLU A 9 -6.35 -4.21 17.48
C GLU A 9 -6.83 -3.88 16.07
N ILE A 10 -6.98 -4.90 15.23
CA ILE A 10 -7.20 -4.76 13.80
C ILE A 10 -8.67 -4.43 13.53
N GLU A 11 -8.94 -3.26 12.95
CA GLU A 11 -10.28 -2.83 12.53
C GLU A 11 -10.58 -3.29 11.10
N ALA A 12 -9.58 -3.27 10.22
CA ALA A 12 -9.70 -3.72 8.84
C ALA A 12 -8.38 -4.23 8.26
N ILE A 13 -8.50 -5.08 7.25
CA ILE A 13 -7.40 -5.58 6.42
C ILE A 13 -7.71 -5.38 4.93
N SER A 14 -6.65 -5.40 4.13
CA SER A 14 -6.72 -5.39 2.67
C SER A 14 -6.06 -6.65 2.13
N VAL A 15 -6.50 -7.11 0.94
CA VAL A 15 -5.95 -8.29 0.29
C VAL A 15 -5.31 -7.89 -1.03
N ASN A 16 -4.07 -8.29 -1.23
CA ASN A 16 -3.27 -8.03 -2.41
C ASN A 16 -2.91 -9.35 -3.13
N PRO A 17 -2.54 -9.28 -4.43
CA PRO A 17 -2.00 -10.45 -5.14
C PRO A 17 -0.76 -11.07 -4.47
N ALA A 18 0.00 -10.27 -3.72
CA ALA A 18 1.14 -10.75 -2.95
C ALA A 18 0.73 -11.75 -1.85
N ASP A 19 -0.43 -11.53 -1.19
CA ASP A 19 -0.96 -12.43 -0.17
C ASP A 19 -1.31 -13.80 -0.76
N ALA A 20 -1.95 -13.82 -1.93
CA ALA A 20 -2.28 -15.06 -2.64
C ALA A 20 -1.00 -15.83 -3.04
N LYS A 21 0.01 -15.13 -3.57
CA LYS A 21 1.31 -15.73 -3.90
C LYS A 21 2.00 -16.28 -2.65
N ARG A 22 1.96 -15.54 -1.53
CA ARG A 22 2.54 -15.98 -0.26
C ARG A 22 1.84 -17.22 0.25
N ARG A 23 0.51 -17.26 0.22
CA ARG A 23 -0.27 -18.43 0.63
C ARG A 23 0.13 -19.67 -0.17
N ILE A 24 0.22 -19.57 -1.49
CA ILE A 24 0.60 -20.70 -2.36
C ILE A 24 2.03 -21.16 -2.08
N ARG A 25 2.99 -20.24 -2.01
CA ARG A 25 4.41 -20.59 -1.76
C ARG A 25 4.60 -21.24 -0.40
N THR A 26 4.04 -20.63 0.63
CA THR A 26 4.17 -21.12 2.01
C THR A 26 3.59 -22.53 2.11
N ALA A 27 2.42 -22.78 1.52
CA ALA A 27 1.80 -24.11 1.44
C ALA A 27 2.66 -25.19 0.74
N ALA A 28 3.55 -24.79 -0.17
CA ALA A 28 4.41 -25.70 -0.91
C ALA A 28 5.81 -25.87 -0.28
N GLU A 29 6.32 -24.82 0.37
CA GLU A 29 7.73 -24.68 0.74
C GLU A 29 7.99 -24.82 2.25
N GLN A 30 6.96 -24.78 3.10
CA GLN A 30 7.12 -24.78 4.56
C GLN A 30 6.40 -25.96 5.22
N ASP A 31 7.01 -26.49 6.28
CA ASP A 31 6.32 -27.38 7.22
C ASP A 31 5.37 -26.55 8.07
N HIS A 32 4.08 -26.91 8.04
CA HIS A 32 3.00 -26.21 8.71
C HIS A 32 2.63 -26.88 10.04
N SER A 33 3.64 -27.34 10.77
CA SER A 33 3.48 -27.89 12.12
C SER A 33 2.92 -26.86 13.09
N GLU A 34 3.09 -25.56 12.82
CA GLU A 34 2.47 -24.44 13.52
C GLU A 34 1.59 -23.59 12.59
N PRO A 35 0.49 -22.99 13.09
CA PRO A 35 -0.35 -22.08 12.30
C PRO A 35 0.43 -20.86 11.77
N PHE A 36 0.17 -20.50 10.51
CA PHE A 36 0.77 -19.33 9.87
C PHE A 36 -0.28 -18.25 9.57
N THR A 37 -0.11 -17.06 10.14
CA THR A 37 -1.01 -15.91 9.92
C THR A 37 -0.60 -15.13 8.67
N LEU A 38 -1.52 -15.00 7.72
CA LEU A 38 -1.34 -14.26 6.47
C LEU A 38 -1.73 -12.78 6.61
N GLY A 39 -1.48 -11.99 5.56
CA GLY A 39 -1.90 -10.59 5.44
C GLY A 39 -0.82 -9.58 5.79
N TYR A 40 -0.81 -8.47 5.07
CA TYR A 40 0.15 -7.38 5.31
C TYR A 40 -0.52 -6.05 5.60
N ASP A 41 -1.53 -5.67 4.82
CA ASP A 41 -2.20 -4.38 5.04
C ASP A 41 -3.12 -4.44 6.26
N ALA A 42 -3.06 -3.41 7.08
CA ALA A 42 -3.95 -3.23 8.21
C ALA A 42 -4.26 -1.77 8.50
N VAL A 43 -5.44 -1.54 9.07
CA VAL A 43 -5.78 -0.36 9.87
C VAL A 43 -6.33 -0.86 11.21
N GLY A 44 -5.90 -0.24 12.30
CA GLY A 44 -6.36 -0.62 13.63
C GLY A 44 -5.98 0.38 14.71
N ILE A 45 -6.37 0.07 15.94
CA ILE A 45 -6.13 0.90 17.12
C ILE A 45 -4.96 0.36 17.93
N VAL A 46 -4.02 1.21 18.30
CA VAL A 46 -2.93 0.84 19.21
C VAL A 46 -3.51 0.57 20.61
N CYS A 47 -3.42 -0.67 21.09
CA CYS A 47 -3.89 -1.06 22.42
C CYS A 47 -2.74 -1.27 23.42
N ASP A 48 -1.52 -1.53 22.93
CA ASP A 48 -0.32 -1.59 23.77
C ASP A 48 0.95 -1.15 23.03
N LEU A 49 1.99 -0.82 23.79
CA LEU A 49 3.25 -0.27 23.30
C LEU A 49 4.43 -1.06 23.91
N GLY A 50 5.45 -1.34 23.10
CA GLY A 50 6.75 -1.80 23.59
C GLY A 50 7.47 -0.74 24.43
N ALA A 51 8.57 -1.14 25.06
CA ALA A 51 9.29 -0.30 26.03
C ALA A 51 10.08 0.86 25.40
N GLU A 52 10.37 0.83 24.10
CA GLU A 52 11.30 1.77 23.43
C GLU A 52 10.59 2.67 22.40
N PHE A 53 9.53 3.37 22.82
CA PHE A 53 8.70 4.15 21.90
C PHE A 53 8.63 5.65 22.18
N SER A 54 8.71 6.41 21.09
CA SER A 54 8.28 7.80 21.00
C SER A 54 7.47 8.00 19.72
N GLY A 55 6.33 8.67 19.78
CA GLY A 55 5.55 9.10 18.60
C GLY A 55 4.18 8.43 18.39
N PHE A 56 3.84 7.40 19.18
CA PHE A 56 2.52 6.78 19.20
C PHE A 56 1.99 6.71 20.64
N SER A 57 0.67 6.69 20.77
CA SER A 57 -0.07 6.55 22.02
C SER A 57 -1.11 5.43 21.90
N LYS A 58 -1.47 4.82 23.03
CA LYS A 58 -2.66 3.95 23.08
C LYS A 58 -3.88 4.75 22.65
N GLY A 59 -4.73 4.15 21.80
CA GLY A 59 -5.88 4.81 21.19
C GLY A 59 -5.60 5.43 19.83
N ASP A 60 -4.34 5.55 19.41
CA ASP A 60 -4.03 6.01 18.06
C ASP A 60 -4.52 5.01 17.03
N ARG A 61 -5.21 5.51 15.99
CA ARG A 61 -5.52 4.72 14.81
C ARG A 61 -4.33 4.75 13.86
N VAL A 62 -3.79 3.59 13.55
CA VAL A 62 -2.61 3.41 12.70
C VAL A 62 -2.94 2.60 11.46
N TRP A 63 -2.12 2.79 10.43
CA TRP A 63 -2.15 1.99 9.21
C TRP A 63 -0.73 1.59 8.81
N TYR A 64 -0.60 0.45 8.13
CA TYR A 64 0.70 -0.07 7.72
C TYR A 64 0.58 -1.19 6.68
N ALA A 65 1.69 -1.45 5.99
CA ALA A 65 1.95 -2.71 5.29
C ALA A 65 2.95 -3.52 6.13
N GLY A 66 2.56 -4.73 6.53
CA GLY A 66 3.30 -5.57 7.46
C GLY A 66 4.58 -6.20 6.89
N ASP A 67 5.43 -6.69 7.79
CA ASP A 67 6.67 -7.40 7.47
C ASP A 67 6.42 -8.85 7.08
N VAL A 68 6.95 -9.27 5.93
CA VAL A 68 6.83 -10.62 5.38
C VAL A 68 7.46 -11.72 6.23
N ASN A 69 8.31 -11.36 7.19
CA ASN A 69 9.00 -12.28 8.09
C ASN A 69 8.30 -12.42 9.46
N ARG A 70 7.16 -11.75 9.66
CA ARG A 70 6.41 -11.72 10.92
C ARG A 70 4.97 -12.22 10.70
N PRO A 71 4.26 -12.61 11.78
CA PRO A 71 2.84 -12.95 11.68
C PRO A 71 2.02 -11.79 11.07
N GLY A 72 1.18 -12.14 10.10
CA GLY A 72 0.42 -11.19 9.29
C GLY A 72 -0.80 -10.56 9.97
N SER A 73 -1.49 -9.70 9.22
CA SER A 73 -2.61 -8.87 9.68
C SER A 73 -3.97 -9.55 9.71
N HIS A 74 -4.12 -10.77 9.16
CA HIS A 74 -5.37 -11.53 9.20
C HIS A 74 -5.62 -12.14 10.60
N ALA A 75 -5.67 -11.28 11.61
CA ALA A 75 -5.83 -11.59 13.01
C ALA A 75 -6.58 -10.45 13.72
N ALA A 76 -7.12 -10.71 14.91
CA ALA A 76 -7.75 -9.66 15.73
C ALA A 76 -6.72 -8.72 16.36
N LEU A 77 -5.51 -9.23 16.64
CA LEU A 77 -4.41 -8.48 17.21
C LEU A 77 -3.13 -8.78 16.42
N GLN A 78 -2.33 -7.76 16.17
CA GLN A 78 -1.02 -7.91 15.54
C GLN A 78 0.04 -7.07 16.26
N ALA A 79 1.19 -7.66 16.50
CA ALA A 79 2.38 -6.92 16.90
C ALA A 79 3.13 -6.45 15.65
N VAL A 80 3.32 -5.14 15.49
CA VAL A 80 3.96 -4.52 14.33
C VAL A 80 5.05 -3.55 14.77
N ASP A 81 6.17 -3.50 14.05
CA ASP A 81 7.23 -2.54 14.36
C ASP A 81 6.76 -1.09 14.09
N HIS A 82 6.99 -0.11 14.99
CA HIS A 82 6.54 1.27 14.70
C HIS A 82 7.10 1.85 13.42
N ARG A 83 8.32 1.45 13.02
CA ARG A 83 9.03 2.11 11.91
C ARG A 83 8.32 1.89 10.58
N ILE A 84 7.44 0.90 10.49
CA ILE A 84 6.60 0.62 9.32
C ILE A 84 5.14 1.06 9.50
N ALA A 85 4.81 1.67 10.65
CA ALA A 85 3.49 2.19 10.96
C ALA A 85 3.42 3.71 10.87
N ALA A 86 2.24 4.21 10.55
CA ALA A 86 1.93 5.63 10.56
C ALA A 86 0.52 5.86 11.12
N LEU A 87 0.22 7.09 11.54
CA LEU A 87 -1.16 7.47 11.87
C LEU A 87 -2.04 7.35 10.63
N ALA A 88 -3.20 6.70 10.79
CA ALA A 88 -4.16 6.56 9.71
C ALA A 88 -4.86 7.90 9.44
N PRO A 89 -5.14 8.25 8.17
CA PRO A 89 -5.89 9.46 7.84
C PRO A 89 -7.31 9.42 8.40
N SER A 90 -7.72 10.48 9.10
CA SER A 90 -9.07 10.62 9.64
C SER A 90 -10.09 11.18 8.64
N SER A 91 -9.63 11.66 7.48
CA SER A 91 -10.46 12.31 6.47
C SER A 91 -11.10 11.35 5.46
N VAL A 92 -10.85 10.05 5.57
CA VAL A 92 -11.34 9.02 4.64
C VAL A 92 -11.99 7.88 5.41
N SER A 93 -12.81 7.07 4.72
CA SER A 93 -13.41 5.89 5.34
C SER A 93 -12.34 4.85 5.70
N LEU A 94 -12.65 3.97 6.64
CA LEU A 94 -11.80 2.85 7.02
C LEU A 94 -11.41 1.98 5.81
N GLN A 95 -12.36 1.73 4.91
CA GLN A 95 -12.13 0.95 3.70
C GLN A 95 -11.16 1.65 2.74
N ALA A 96 -11.28 2.98 2.60
CA ALA A 96 -10.35 3.76 1.80
C ALA A 96 -8.95 3.75 2.42
N ALA A 97 -8.85 3.96 3.74
CA ALA A 97 -7.57 3.93 4.44
C ALA A 97 -6.87 2.57 4.28
N VAL A 98 -7.55 1.45 4.57
CA VAL A 98 -6.92 0.12 4.52
C VAL A 98 -6.54 -0.32 3.11
N SER A 99 -7.18 0.24 2.08
CA SER A 99 -6.87 -0.11 0.67
C SER A 99 -5.55 0.46 0.15
N LEU A 100 -4.85 1.30 0.93
CA LEU A 100 -3.72 2.09 0.48
C LEU A 100 -2.31 1.65 0.93
N PRO A 101 -2.04 1.03 2.09
CA PRO A 101 -0.67 0.95 2.61
C PRO A 101 0.32 0.28 1.65
N LEU A 102 0.12 -0.99 1.27
CA LEU A 102 1.04 -1.69 0.38
C LEU A 102 1.08 -1.07 -1.02
N VAL A 103 -0.08 -0.74 -1.61
CA VAL A 103 -0.15 -0.23 -2.99
C VAL A 103 0.45 1.17 -3.12
N SER A 104 0.33 2.01 -2.09
CA SER A 104 0.92 3.36 -2.09
C SER A 104 2.42 3.30 -1.89
N LEU A 105 2.91 2.45 -0.98
CA LEU A 105 4.34 2.19 -0.82
C LEU A 105 4.95 1.67 -2.13
N THR A 106 4.33 0.64 -2.73
CA THR A 106 4.79 0.08 -4.00
C THR A 106 4.85 1.16 -5.10
N ALA A 107 3.81 1.98 -5.22
CA ALA A 107 3.78 3.04 -6.22
C ALA A 107 4.85 4.12 -5.97
N TRP A 108 5.06 4.48 -4.71
CA TRP A 108 6.06 5.47 -4.30
C TRP A 108 7.48 4.96 -4.58
N GLU A 109 7.83 3.78 -4.08
CA GLU A 109 9.15 3.16 -4.26
C GLU A 109 9.46 3.00 -5.75
N MET A 110 8.48 2.57 -6.56
CA MET A 110 8.65 2.47 -8.00
C MET A 110 8.95 3.83 -8.64
N LEU A 111 8.21 4.88 -8.31
CA LEU A 111 8.37 6.20 -8.93
C LEU A 111 9.65 6.91 -8.49
N PHE A 112 9.91 6.97 -7.20
CA PHE A 112 10.89 7.90 -6.63
C PHE A 112 12.18 7.23 -6.17
N ASP A 113 12.12 5.98 -5.73
CA ASP A 113 13.31 5.28 -5.23
C ASP A 113 13.99 4.48 -6.36
N LEU A 114 13.18 3.79 -7.18
CA LEU A 114 13.67 2.96 -8.28
C LEU A 114 13.85 3.74 -9.59
N LEU A 115 12.78 4.37 -10.09
CA LEU A 115 12.83 5.15 -11.33
C LEU A 115 13.44 6.53 -11.13
N GLN A 116 13.53 7.01 -9.88
CA GLN A 116 14.07 8.32 -9.52
C GLN A 116 13.45 9.45 -10.35
N VAL A 117 12.13 9.35 -10.55
CA VAL A 117 11.37 10.34 -11.32
C VAL A 117 11.56 11.70 -10.65
N PRO A 118 12.07 12.69 -11.38
CA PRO A 118 12.24 14.01 -10.82
C PRO A 118 10.86 14.66 -10.59
N THR A 119 10.73 15.38 -9.47
CA THR A 119 9.52 16.12 -9.12
C THR A 119 9.43 17.47 -9.84
N ASN A 120 10.47 17.88 -10.57
CA ASN A 120 10.48 19.09 -11.40
C ASN A 120 10.08 18.78 -12.87
N GLU A 121 9.78 19.83 -13.63
CA GLU A 121 9.30 19.70 -15.01
C GLU A 121 10.42 19.22 -15.95
N THR A 122 10.58 17.90 -16.07
CA THR A 122 11.37 17.29 -17.15
C THR A 122 10.46 16.70 -18.22
N PRO A 123 10.70 16.93 -19.52
CA PRO A 123 9.92 16.32 -20.58
C PRO A 123 10.22 14.82 -20.65
N SER A 124 9.45 14.02 -19.91
CA SER A 124 9.54 12.56 -19.87
C SER A 124 8.13 11.97 -19.86
N SER A 125 7.97 10.76 -20.40
CA SER A 125 6.69 10.05 -20.44
C SER A 125 6.72 8.81 -19.57
N LEU A 126 5.58 8.49 -18.94
CA LEU A 126 5.41 7.28 -18.16
C LEU A 126 4.19 6.51 -18.67
N LEU A 127 4.42 5.26 -19.10
CA LEU A 127 3.37 4.30 -19.42
C LEU A 127 2.99 3.51 -18.16
N VAL A 128 1.71 3.59 -17.77
CA VAL A 128 1.14 2.92 -16.61
C VAL A 128 0.22 1.79 -17.09
N VAL A 129 0.48 0.57 -16.59
CA VAL A 129 -0.25 -0.65 -16.97
C VAL A 129 -0.73 -1.38 -15.71
N GLY A 130 -2.03 -1.73 -15.64
CA GLY A 130 -2.59 -2.58 -14.58
C GLY A 130 -3.12 -1.84 -13.33
N GLY A 131 -3.65 -2.60 -12.37
CA GLY A 131 -4.44 -2.09 -11.23
C GLY A 131 -3.68 -1.27 -10.18
N VAL A 132 -2.43 -1.66 -9.87
CA VAL A 132 -1.51 -0.84 -9.04
C VAL A 132 -1.26 0.52 -9.70
N GLY A 133 -1.41 0.58 -11.02
CA GLY A 133 -1.32 1.80 -11.80
C GLY A 133 -2.30 2.89 -11.38
N SER A 134 -3.38 2.59 -10.66
CA SER A 134 -4.32 3.62 -10.19
C SER A 134 -3.68 4.59 -9.17
N ILE A 135 -2.90 4.10 -8.20
CA ILE A 135 -2.20 4.96 -7.24
C ILE A 135 -0.96 5.59 -7.88
N THR A 136 -0.20 4.83 -8.67
CA THR A 136 0.94 5.37 -9.44
C THR A 136 0.51 6.54 -10.33
N LEU A 137 -0.60 6.41 -11.05
CA LEU A 137 -1.12 7.46 -11.93
C LEU A 137 -1.51 8.72 -11.14
N GLN A 138 -2.13 8.56 -9.98
CA GLN A 138 -2.48 9.67 -9.09
C GLN A 138 -1.26 10.39 -8.55
N LEU A 139 -0.29 9.64 -8.01
CA LEU A 139 0.95 10.21 -7.47
C LEU A 139 1.76 10.92 -8.58
N ALA A 140 1.95 10.26 -9.71
CA ALA A 140 2.68 10.85 -10.84
C ALA A 140 1.97 12.12 -11.36
N CYS A 141 0.63 12.11 -11.47
CA CYS A 141 -0.14 13.28 -11.90
C CYS A 141 -0.02 14.46 -10.93
N LYS A 142 0.06 14.20 -9.63
CA LYS A 142 0.05 15.24 -8.60
C LYS A 142 1.42 15.78 -8.25
N LEU A 143 2.46 14.96 -8.37
CA LEU A 143 3.79 15.25 -7.82
C LEU A 143 4.86 15.46 -8.88
N THR A 144 4.55 15.28 -10.17
CA THR A 144 5.53 15.31 -11.26
C THR A 144 5.01 16.08 -12.46
N GLY A 145 5.93 16.51 -13.34
CA GLY A 145 5.61 17.08 -14.65
C GLY A 145 5.52 16.03 -15.78
N LEU A 146 5.40 14.74 -15.45
CA LEU A 146 5.45 13.67 -16.44
C LEU A 146 4.25 13.69 -17.39
N HIS A 147 4.52 13.29 -18.63
CA HIS A 147 3.49 12.96 -19.59
C HIS A 147 2.97 11.54 -19.35
N LEU A 148 1.77 11.43 -18.81
CA LEU A 148 1.19 10.15 -18.39
C LEU A 148 0.43 9.47 -19.54
N ILE A 149 0.70 8.18 -19.73
CA ILE A 149 -0.03 7.31 -20.65
C ILE A 149 -0.55 6.13 -19.82
N ALA A 150 -1.84 5.83 -19.90
CA ALA A 150 -2.44 4.75 -19.12
C ALA A 150 -3.16 3.74 -20.03
N THR A 151 -3.04 2.45 -19.72
CA THR A 151 -3.81 1.40 -20.39
C THR A 151 -5.00 0.97 -19.52
N ALA A 152 -6.11 0.62 -20.17
CA ALA A 152 -7.32 0.14 -19.51
C ALA A 152 -8.06 -0.83 -20.43
N SER A 153 -8.62 -1.90 -19.86
CA SER A 153 -9.29 -2.96 -20.63
C SER A 153 -10.81 -2.80 -20.71
N ARG A 154 -11.40 -1.91 -19.90
CA ARG A 154 -12.84 -1.64 -19.87
C ARG A 154 -13.09 -0.16 -20.05
N LEU A 155 -14.23 0.19 -20.66
CA LEU A 155 -14.62 1.58 -20.90
C LEU A 155 -14.63 2.40 -19.61
N GLU A 156 -15.29 1.89 -18.56
CA GLU A 156 -15.34 2.53 -17.23
C GLU A 156 -13.94 2.81 -16.67
N THR A 157 -13.02 1.84 -16.76
CA THR A 157 -11.64 2.03 -16.28
C THR A 157 -10.86 3.02 -17.15
N ALA A 158 -11.13 3.09 -18.45
CA ALA A 158 -10.52 4.07 -19.34
C ALA A 158 -11.01 5.49 -19.01
N GLU A 159 -12.30 5.66 -18.79
CA GLU A 159 -12.90 6.92 -18.35
C GLU A 159 -12.36 7.38 -17.00
N TRP A 160 -12.15 6.45 -16.07
CA TRP A 160 -11.48 6.75 -14.81
C TRP A 160 -10.04 7.25 -15.02
N CYS A 161 -9.25 6.56 -15.85
CA CYS A 161 -7.87 7.00 -16.16
C CYS A 161 -7.82 8.40 -16.79
N ARG A 162 -8.79 8.76 -17.64
CA ARG A 162 -8.88 10.10 -18.26
C ARG A 162 -9.06 11.24 -17.25
N LYS A 163 -9.54 10.97 -16.04
CA LYS A 163 -9.61 11.99 -14.96
C LYS A 163 -8.23 12.39 -14.45
N TRP A 164 -7.24 11.52 -14.63
CA TRP A 164 -5.86 11.71 -14.14
C TRP A 164 -4.86 11.98 -15.26
N VAL A 165 -5.14 11.53 -16.48
CA VAL A 165 -4.35 11.85 -17.67
C VAL A 165 -4.95 13.10 -18.34
N PRO A 166 -4.28 14.27 -18.31
CA PRO A 166 -4.80 15.46 -18.98
C PRO A 166 -5.05 15.19 -20.48
N ILE A 167 -6.23 15.57 -20.97
CA ILE A 167 -6.75 15.29 -22.32
C ILE A 167 -5.81 15.74 -23.46
N ARG A 168 -4.84 16.62 -23.20
CA ARG A 168 -3.99 17.20 -24.25
C ARG A 168 -3.17 16.19 -25.06
N ARG A 169 -3.05 14.92 -24.68
CA ARG A 169 -2.12 13.97 -25.34
C ARG A 169 -2.51 12.47 -25.21
N LEU A 170 -3.79 12.13 -25.26
CA LEU A 170 -4.22 10.73 -25.42
C LEU A 170 -4.19 10.34 -26.90
N ASN A 171 -3.07 9.78 -27.38
CA ASN A 171 -3.08 8.95 -28.60
C ASN A 171 -3.36 7.50 -28.17
N THR A 172 -4.63 7.15 -28.07
CA THR A 172 -5.06 5.75 -27.92
C THR A 172 -5.31 5.16 -29.30
N THR A 173 -4.26 4.59 -29.88
CA THR A 173 -4.38 3.46 -30.82
C THR A 173 -3.25 2.49 -30.50
N ILE A 174 -3.59 1.36 -29.88
CA ILE A 174 -2.87 0.10 -30.07
C ILE A 174 -3.90 -0.84 -30.70
#